data_AF-A0A811SEU9-F1
#
_entry.id   AF-A0A811SEU9-F1
#
_cell.length_a   1.000
_cell.length_b   1.000
_cell.length_c   1.000
_cell.angle_alpha   90.00
_cell.angle_beta   90.00
_cell.angle_gamma   90.00
#
_symmetry.space_group_name_H-M   'P 1'
#
loop_
_entity.id
_entity.type
_entity.pdbx_description
1 polymer ?
#
loop_
_entity_poly.entity_id
_entity_poly.type
_entity_poly.pdbx_seq_one_letter_code
_entity_poly.pdbx_strand_id
1 'polypeptide(L)'
;MGTASVVLAGLLAALKVVGGTLADHTYLFLGAGEAGTGIAELIALEMSKQTGSPIEECRPKIWLMDSKGLVVASRIDSLQAFKKPWAHEHEPVAMLLEAVQSLKPTVLIGTSGKGCMYTPTYRSYR
;
A
#
# COMPACT_ATOMS: atom_id res chain seq x y z
N MET A 1 -7.25 -11.95 -13.95
CA MET A 1 -7.05 -11.53 -12.54
C MET A 1 -6.45 -12.67 -11.72
N GLY A 2 -5.16 -12.99 -11.92
CA GLY A 2 -4.45 -13.99 -11.09
C GLY A 2 -3.43 -13.37 -10.14
N THR A 3 -2.84 -12.23 -10.53
CA THR A 3 -1.77 -11.55 -9.80
C THR A 3 -2.18 -11.13 -8.39
N ALA A 4 -3.38 -10.58 -8.24
CA ALA A 4 -3.85 -10.09 -6.95
C ALA A 4 -4.13 -11.25 -5.96
N SER A 5 -4.63 -12.38 -6.46
CA SER A 5 -4.83 -13.60 -5.66
C SER A 5 -3.52 -14.21 -5.17
N VAL A 6 -2.49 -14.25 -6.03
CA VAL A 6 -1.16 -14.76 -5.63
C VAL A 6 -0.49 -13.85 -4.60
N VAL A 7 -0.60 -12.53 -4.76
CA VAL A 7 -0.07 -11.58 -3.76
C VAL A 7 -0.79 -11.71 -2.43
N LEU A 8 -2.12 -11.82 -2.44
CA LEU A 8 -2.89 -12.03 -1.21
C LEU A 8 -2.51 -13.36 -0.53
N ALA A 9 -2.36 -14.45 -1.29
CA ALA A 9 -1.92 -15.73 -0.75
C ALA A 9 -0.52 -15.65 -0.13
N GLY A 10 0.42 -14.96 -0.79
CA GLY A 10 1.76 -14.70 -0.26
C GLY A 10 1.73 -13.87 1.03
N LEU A 11 0.87 -12.86 1.10
CA LEU A 11 0.69 -12.04 2.28
C LEU A 11 0.11 -12.85 3.45
N LEU A 12 -0.95 -13.63 3.23
CA LEU A 12 -1.52 -14.53 4.23
C LEU A 12 -0.50 -15.58 4.70
N ALA A 13 0.35 -16.08 3.80
CA ALA A 13 1.43 -16.99 4.17
C ALA A 13 2.49 -16.29 5.04
N ALA A 14 2.86 -15.05 4.72
CA ALA A 14 3.78 -14.25 5.54
C ALA A 14 3.20 -13.96 6.93
N LEU A 15 1.90 -13.63 7.01
CA LEU A 15 1.21 -13.42 8.29
C LEU A 15 1.20 -14.68 9.18
N LYS A 16 1.14 -15.88 8.60
CA LYS A 16 1.27 -17.12 9.39
C LYS A 16 2.64 -17.26 10.05
N VAL A 17 3.69 -16.63 9.50
CA VAL A 17 5.05 -16.67 10.05
C VAL A 17 5.29 -15.52 11.03
N VAL A 18 4.83 -14.31 10.68
CA VAL A 18 5.02 -13.10 11.49
C VAL A 18 4.04 -13.02 12.67
N GLY A 19 2.89 -13.67 12.56
CA GLY A 19 1.77 -13.53 13.49
C GLY A 19 0.97 -12.25 13.24
N GLY A 20 -0.28 -12.23 13.71
CA GLY A 20 -1.21 -11.11 13.53
C GLY A 20 -2.21 -11.31 12.39
N THR A 21 -3.02 -10.27 12.15
CA THR A 21 -4.07 -10.22 11.13
C THR A 21 -3.75 -9.17 10.08
N LEU A 22 -4.41 -9.21 8.91
CA LEU A 22 -4.23 -8.18 7.88
C LEU A 22 -4.47 -6.76 8.42
N ALA A 23 -5.37 -6.62 9.39
CA ALA A 23 -5.71 -5.35 10.01
C ALA A 23 -4.61 -4.81 10.93
N ASP A 24 -3.65 -5.60 11.38
CA ASP A 24 -2.55 -5.14 12.23
C ASP A 24 -1.43 -4.45 11.43
N HIS A 25 -1.50 -4.54 10.11
CA HIS A 25 -0.46 -4.05 9.21
C HIS A 25 -0.88 -2.80 8.45
N THR A 26 0.13 -1.98 8.12
CA THR A 26 0.00 -0.81 7.26
C THR A 26 0.76 -1.10 5.96
N TYR A 27 0.06 -0.92 4.85
CA TYR A 27 0.53 -1.28 3.52
C TYR A 27 0.92 -0.03 2.75
N LEU A 28 2.11 -0.04 2.17
CA LEU A 28 2.56 0.99 1.22
C LEU A 28 2.81 0.37 -0.14
N PHE A 29 2.10 0.86 -1.16
CA PHE A 29 2.25 0.45 -2.54
C PHE A 29 3.06 1.48 -3.32
N LEU A 30 4.19 1.04 -3.87
CA LEU A 30 4.96 1.80 -4.84
C LEU A 30 4.44 1.47 -6.24
N GLY A 31 3.49 2.26 -6.72
CA GLY A 31 2.80 2.09 -7.99
C GLY A 31 1.28 2.10 -7.85
N ALA A 32 0.65 3.25 -8.09
CA ALA A 32 -0.81 3.39 -8.14
C ALA A 32 -1.39 3.10 -9.55
N GLY A 33 -0.90 2.06 -10.22
CA GLY A 33 -1.49 1.57 -11.48
C GLY A 33 -2.58 0.53 -11.23
N GLU A 34 -3.17 -0.01 -12.29
CA GLU A 34 -4.27 -1.00 -12.22
C GLU A 34 -3.92 -2.22 -11.36
N ALA A 35 -2.69 -2.73 -11.48
CA ALA A 35 -2.22 -3.85 -10.66
C ALA A 35 -2.12 -3.48 -9.17
N GLY A 36 -1.59 -2.31 -8.84
CA GLY A 36 -1.45 -1.84 -7.46
C GLY A 36 -2.80 -1.60 -6.80
N THR A 37 -3.72 -0.93 -7.50
CA THR A 37 -5.08 -0.69 -7.00
C THR A 37 -5.88 -1.98 -6.89
N GLY A 38 -5.71 -2.92 -7.81
CA GLY A 38 -6.39 -4.23 -7.75
C GLY A 38 -5.93 -5.08 -6.57
N ILE A 39 -4.62 -5.06 -6.25
CA ILE A 39 -4.10 -5.74 -5.05
C ILE A 39 -4.59 -5.04 -3.78
N ALA A 40 -4.54 -3.70 -3.74
CA ALA A 40 -5.02 -2.91 -2.61
C ALA A 40 -6.50 -3.21 -2.30
N GLU A 41 -7.34 -3.28 -3.33
CA GLU A 41 -8.77 -3.60 -3.17
C GLU A 41 -8.97 -5.01 -2.60
N LEU A 42 -8.22 -6.01 -3.07
CA LEU A 42 -8.32 -7.37 -2.52
C LEU A 42 -7.86 -7.44 -1.06
N ILE A 43 -6.81 -6.71 -0.68
CA ILE A 43 -6.36 -6.65 0.72
C ILE A 43 -7.44 -5.98 1.58
N ALA A 44 -8.04 -4.88 1.11
CA ALA A 44 -9.11 -4.20 1.83
C ALA A 44 -10.35 -5.10 2.00
N LEU A 45 -10.72 -5.83 0.93
CA LEU A 45 -11.83 -6.78 0.96
C LEU A 45 -11.58 -7.94 1.92
N GLU A 46 -10.38 -8.52 1.89
CA GLU A 46 -10.02 -9.62 2.78
C GLU A 46 -9.93 -9.15 4.24
N MET A 47 -9.38 -7.95 4.49
CA MET A 47 -9.35 -7.34 5.81
C MET A 47 -10.77 -7.13 6.34
N SER A 48 -11.66 -6.57 5.52
CA SER A 48 -13.08 -6.37 5.84
C SER A 48 -13.77 -7.70 6.19
N LYS A 49 -13.51 -8.77 5.44
CA LYS A 49 -14.04 -10.11 5.74
C LYS A 49 -13.52 -10.68 7.07
N GLN A 50 -12.24 -10.46 7.38
CA GLN A 50 -11.63 -10.97 8.61
C GLN A 50 -12.09 -10.20 9.86
N THR A 51 -12.25 -8.88 9.77
CA THR A 51 -12.65 -8.05 10.91
C THR A 51 -14.17 -7.90 11.04
N GLY A 52 -14.93 -8.16 9.96
CA GLY A 52 -16.36 -7.85 9.88
C GLY A 52 -16.65 -6.35 9.71
N SER A 53 -15.62 -5.51 9.55
CA SER A 53 -15.75 -4.07 9.33
C SER A 53 -16.08 -3.75 7.87
N PRO A 54 -16.73 -2.61 7.58
CA PRO A 54 -16.88 -2.14 6.20
C PRO A 54 -15.51 -1.87 5.56
N ILE A 55 -15.42 -2.05 4.23
CA ILE A 55 -14.17 -1.87 3.47
C ILE A 55 -13.58 -0.46 3.62
N GLU A 56 -14.41 0.55 3.80
CA GLU A 56 -14.01 1.95 4.00
C GLU A 56 -13.17 2.13 5.27
N GLU A 57 -13.41 1.33 6.32
CA GLU A 57 -12.59 1.36 7.55
C GLU A 57 -11.24 0.66 7.36
N CYS A 58 -11.11 -0.19 6.35
CA CYS A 58 -9.89 -0.93 6.03
C CYS A 58 -8.94 -0.11 5.14
N ARG A 59 -9.49 0.77 4.29
CA ARG A 59 -8.73 1.60 3.34
C ARG A 59 -7.68 2.52 3.96
N PRO A 60 -7.89 3.17 5.12
CA PRO A 60 -6.89 4.04 5.75
C PRO A 60 -5.56 3.36 6.09
N LYS A 61 -5.53 2.03 6.16
CA LYS A 61 -4.30 1.25 6.39
C LYS A 61 -3.51 0.99 5.11
N ILE A 62 -4.05 1.34 3.95
CA ILE A 62 -3.49 1.04 2.64
C ILE A 62 -3.18 2.35 1.92
N TRP A 63 -1.90 2.55 1.65
CA TRP A 63 -1.34 3.75 1.04
C TRP A 63 -0.79 3.42 -0.34
N LEU A 64 -0.99 4.32 -1.29
CA LEU A 64 -0.44 4.20 -2.64
C LEU A 64 0.42 5.42 -2.98
N MET A 65 1.50 5.17 -3.70
CA MET A 65 2.40 6.18 -4.24
C MET A 65 2.44 6.05 -5.76
N ASP A 66 2.34 7.19 -6.46
CA ASP A 66 2.50 7.28 -7.90
C ASP A 66 3.75 8.08 -8.29
N SER A 67 3.95 8.31 -9.59
CA SER A 67 5.11 9.03 -10.10
C SER A 67 5.22 10.48 -9.60
N LYS A 68 4.15 11.04 -9.03
CA LYS A 68 4.10 12.39 -8.46
C LYS A 68 4.15 12.36 -6.92
N GLY A 69 4.28 11.18 -6.30
CA GLY A 69 4.33 11.02 -4.85
C GLY A 69 3.10 10.32 -4.25
N LEU A 70 2.92 10.46 -2.95
CA LEU A 70 1.86 9.83 -2.16
C LEU A 70 0.48 10.29 -2.65
N VAL A 71 -0.46 9.34 -2.74
CA VAL A 71 -1.87 9.58 -3.07
C VAL A 71 -2.55 10.08 -1.80
N VAL A 72 -2.84 11.37 -1.75
CA VAL A 72 -3.43 12.06 -0.58
C VAL A 72 -4.60 12.95 -0.98
N ALA A 73 -5.48 13.25 -0.03
CA ALA A 73 -6.70 14.04 -0.24
C ALA A 73 -6.43 15.42 -0.86
N SER A 74 -5.32 16.07 -0.50
CA SER A 74 -4.92 17.37 -1.07
C SER A 74 -4.66 17.33 -2.59
N ARG A 75 -4.52 16.13 -3.18
CA ARG A 75 -4.32 15.93 -4.61
C ARG A 75 -5.55 15.40 -5.34
N ILE A 76 -6.71 15.26 -4.67
CA ILE A 76 -7.89 14.54 -5.18
C ILE A 76 -8.40 15.01 -6.55
N ASP A 77 -8.29 16.31 -6.85
CA ASP A 77 -8.69 16.89 -8.14
C ASP A 77 -7.79 16.46 -9.30
N SER A 78 -6.52 16.17 -9.01
CA SER A 78 -5.52 15.73 -9.99
C SER A 78 -5.48 14.21 -10.18
N LEU A 79 -6.23 13.47 -9.36
CA LEU A 79 -6.21 12.01 -9.32
C LEU A 79 -7.29 11.39 -10.22
N GLN A 80 -6.93 10.29 -10.86
CA GLN A 80 -7.86 9.47 -11.63
C GLN A 80 -8.90 8.83 -10.70
N ALA A 81 -10.12 8.58 -11.19
CA ALA A 81 -11.25 8.14 -10.37
C ALA A 81 -10.94 6.92 -9.49
N PHE A 82 -10.21 5.93 -10.02
CA PHE A 82 -9.83 4.72 -9.28
C PHE A 82 -8.77 4.93 -8.20
N LYS A 83 -8.10 6.08 -8.16
CA LYS A 83 -7.14 6.46 -7.10
C LYS A 83 -7.80 7.23 -5.95
N LYS A 84 -8.95 7.86 -6.20
CA LYS A 84 -9.65 8.71 -5.22
C LYS A 84 -10.02 7.98 -3.92
N PRO A 85 -10.45 6.70 -3.94
CA PRO A 85 -10.74 5.96 -2.70
C PRO A 85 -9.53 5.76 -1.78
N TRP A 86 -8.31 5.95 -2.31
CA TRP A 86 -7.05 5.77 -1.61
C TRP A 86 -6.39 7.09 -1.22
N ALA A 87 -7.05 8.22 -1.52
CA ALA A 87 -6.57 9.55 -1.24
C ALA A 87 -6.95 9.96 0.18
N HIS A 88 -6.19 9.47 1.16
CA HIS A 88 -6.40 9.75 2.58
C HIS A 88 -5.85 11.12 2.97
N GLU A 89 -6.32 11.65 4.10
CA GLU A 89 -5.73 12.86 4.68
C GLU A 89 -4.31 12.57 5.20
N HIS A 90 -3.33 13.19 4.56
CA HIS A 90 -1.93 13.17 4.96
C HIS A 90 -1.18 14.30 4.25
N GLU A 91 -0.04 14.72 4.79
CA GLU A 91 0.85 15.66 4.12
C GLU A 91 1.33 15.09 2.76
N PRO A 92 1.41 15.91 1.70
CA PRO A 92 1.90 15.46 0.41
C PRO A 92 3.38 15.10 0.51
N VAL A 93 3.70 13.84 0.22
CA VAL A 93 5.07 13.32 0.25
C VAL A 93 5.50 12.94 -1.16
N ALA A 94 6.64 13.46 -1.63
CA ALA A 94 7.13 13.18 -2.98
C ALA A 94 8.01 11.92 -3.05
N MET A 95 8.78 11.65 -1.99
CA MET A 95 9.81 10.60 -1.99
C MET A 95 9.36 9.35 -1.23
N LEU A 96 9.70 8.17 -1.75
CA LEU A 96 9.41 6.89 -1.07
C LEU A 96 10.02 6.83 0.33
N LEU A 97 11.25 7.32 0.49
CA LEU A 97 11.94 7.31 1.78
C LEU A 97 11.18 8.12 2.85
N GLU A 98 10.71 9.31 2.49
CA GLU A 98 9.91 10.17 3.36
C GLU A 98 8.57 9.50 3.69
N ALA A 99 7.94 8.83 2.72
CA ALA A 99 6.67 8.15 2.95
C ALA A 99 6.84 6.96 3.91
N VAL A 100 7.94 6.21 3.78
CA VAL A 100 8.29 5.14 4.72
C VAL A 100 8.58 5.68 6.11
N GLN A 101 9.25 6.83 6.22
CA GLN A 101 9.54 7.46 7.52
C GLN A 101 8.28 8.01 8.21
N SER A 102 7.36 8.59 7.43
CA SER A 102 6.11 9.16 7.94
C SER A 102 5.10 8.08 8.31
N LEU A 103 4.83 7.15 7.39
CA LEU A 103 3.79 6.14 7.53
C LEU A 103 4.24 4.90 8.31
N LYS A 104 5.56 4.66 8.38
CA LYS A 104 6.17 3.46 8.98
C LYS A 104 5.42 2.17 8.60
N PRO A 105 5.27 1.90 7.28
CA PRO A 105 4.51 0.74 6.83
C PRO A 105 5.21 -0.54 7.26
N THR A 106 4.42 -1.54 7.66
CA THR A 106 4.93 -2.88 7.97
C THR A 106 5.05 -3.75 6.72
N VAL A 107 4.35 -3.39 5.64
CA VAL A 107 4.38 -4.09 4.36
C VAL A 107 4.62 -3.08 3.23
N LEU A 108 5.67 -3.32 2.43
CA LEU A 108 6.00 -2.52 1.25
C LEU A 108 5.84 -3.37 -0.03
N ILE A 109 5.00 -2.95 -0.95
CA ILE A 109 4.67 -3.69 -2.18
C ILE A 109 5.00 -2.83 -3.40
N GLY A 110 5.92 -3.30 -4.23
CA GLY A 110 6.32 -2.61 -5.47
C GLY A 110 5.61 -3.20 -6.67
N THR A 111 4.74 -2.41 -7.29
CA THR A 111 4.03 -2.74 -8.53
C THR A 111 4.40 -1.80 -9.68
N SER A 112 5.28 -0.82 -9.42
CA SER A 112 5.89 -0.02 -10.47
C SER A 112 6.80 -0.92 -11.32
N GLY A 113 6.53 -1.06 -12.62
CA GLY A 113 7.37 -1.81 -13.57
C GLY A 113 8.80 -1.26 -13.75
N LYS A 114 9.27 -0.39 -12.85
CA LYS A 114 10.65 0.08 -12.76
C LYS A 114 11.41 -0.86 -11.82
N GLY A 115 12.14 -1.82 -12.41
CA GLY A 115 13.18 -2.55 -11.69
C GLY A 115 14.22 -1.56 -11.14
N CYS A 116 14.64 -1.75 -9.89
CA CYS A 116 15.60 -0.89 -9.14
C CYS A 116 15.02 0.29 -8.33
N MET A 117 13.84 0.17 -7.70
CA MET A 117 13.46 1.11 -6.63
C MET A 117 13.81 0.64 -5.20
N TYR A 118 14.24 -0.62 -5.04
CA TYR A 118 14.74 -1.16 -3.78
C TYR A 118 16.26 -1.03 -3.75
N THR A 119 16.79 0.17 -3.53
CA THR A 119 18.24 0.35 -3.31
C THR A 119 18.62 -0.10 -1.90
N PRO A 120 19.71 -0.85 -1.73
CA PRO A 120 20.21 -1.29 -0.42
C PRO A 120 20.95 -0.14 0.27
N THR A 121 20.25 0.91 0.70
CA THR A 121 20.86 2.02 1.47
C THR A 121 20.65 1.87 2.99
N TYR A 122 20.45 0.64 3.49
CA TYR A 122 20.38 0.36 4.93
C TYR A 122 21.70 -0.13 5.54
N ARG A 123 22.82 -0.05 4.82
CA ARG A 123 24.12 -0.53 5.32
C ARG A 123 25.18 0.57 5.31
N SER A 124 25.04 1.55 6.20
CA SER A 124 26.18 2.25 6.84
C SER A 124 25.69 3.28 7.86
N TYR A 125 25.43 2.80 9.08
CA TYR A 125 25.81 3.53 10.29
C TYR A 125 26.49 2.51 11.20
N ARG A 126 27.80 2.40 11.01
CA ARG A 126 28.77 1.89 11.98
C ARG A 126 30.01 2.77 11.88
#